data_AF-A0A4Q2KSB9-F1
#
_entry.id   AF-A0A4Q2KSB9-F1
#
_cell.length_a   1.000
_cell.length_b   1.000
_cell.length_c   1.000
_cell.angle_alpha   90.00
_cell.angle_beta   90.00
_cell.angle_gamma   90.00
#
_symmetry.space_group_name_H-M   'P 1'
#
loop_
_entity.id
_entity.type
_entity.pdbx_description
1 polymer ?
#
loop_
_entity_poly.entity_id
_entity_poly.type
_entity_poly.pdbx_seq_one_letter_code
_entity_poly.pdbx_strand_id
1 'polypeptide(L)'
;MSEPVRPWWSGDDDIGGIGFARFFAWTGLLLGIGAVVLAVAAPLEGDALRTVWITGFGAIAMCVSFMAVPRYRNAGVRVSLAVPATMVLGALAIVIMIYAFAVIVFAAGGIMLPAPAHWVEVPVGPPVVTA
;
A
#
# COMPACT_ATOMS: atom_id res chain seq x y z
N MET A 1 -31.46 32.65 20.95
CA MET A 1 -30.58 32.91 19.78
C MET A 1 -30.30 31.57 19.15
N SER A 2 -30.81 31.32 17.94
CA SER A 2 -30.45 30.13 17.17
C SER A 2 -28.98 30.25 16.76
N GLU A 3 -28.21 29.16 16.87
CA GLU A 3 -26.85 29.13 16.33
C GLU A 3 -26.88 29.58 14.86
N PRO A 4 -25.88 30.36 14.40
CA PRO A 4 -25.80 30.73 13.00
C PRO A 4 -25.78 29.45 12.17
N VAL A 5 -26.73 29.32 11.24
CA VAL A 5 -26.85 28.18 10.33
C VAL A 5 -25.53 28.07 9.57
N ARG A 6 -24.68 27.15 10.01
CA ARG A 6 -23.44 26.85 9.30
C ARG A 6 -23.84 26.08 8.05
N PRO A 7 -23.17 26.32 6.91
CA PRO A 7 -23.47 25.54 5.72
C PRO A 7 -23.33 24.04 5.98
N TRP A 8 -24.20 23.21 5.41
CA TRP A 8 -24.20 21.76 5.58
C TRP A 8 -22.95 21.03 5.06
N TRP A 9 -21.92 21.76 4.60
CA TRP A 9 -20.59 21.27 4.22
C TRP A 9 -19.49 21.67 5.22
N SER A 10 -19.85 22.23 6.38
CA SER A 10 -18.97 22.71 7.45
C SER A 10 -19.15 22.01 8.80
N GLY A 11 -19.96 20.96 8.86
CA GLY A 11 -20.05 20.04 9.99
C GLY A 11 -18.78 19.20 10.13
N ASP A 12 -18.48 18.76 11.35
CA ASP A 12 -17.33 17.89 11.63
C ASP A 12 -17.38 16.55 10.85
N ASP A 13 -18.57 16.20 10.35
CA ASP A 13 -18.89 15.02 9.55
C ASP A 13 -18.83 15.26 8.02
N ASP A 14 -18.48 16.46 7.55
CA ASP A 14 -18.48 16.80 6.13
C ASP A 14 -17.26 16.33 5.32
N ILE A 15 -17.34 16.47 3.98
CA ILE A 15 -16.31 16.05 3.00
C ILE A 15 -14.91 16.65 3.29
N GLY A 16 -14.86 17.82 3.93
CA GLY A 16 -13.64 18.49 4.43
C GLY A 16 -13.33 18.27 5.91
N GLY A 17 -14.23 17.61 6.64
CA GLY A 17 -14.22 17.44 8.09
C GLY A 17 -13.22 16.40 8.59
N ILE A 18 -13.11 16.34 9.92
CA ILE A 18 -12.15 15.46 10.60
C ILE A 18 -12.52 13.98 10.45
N GLY A 19 -13.82 13.68 10.25
CA GLY A 19 -14.29 12.32 9.92
C GLY A 19 -13.64 11.77 8.65
N PHE A 20 -13.65 12.54 7.56
CA PHE A 20 -12.98 12.17 6.31
C PHE A 20 -11.46 12.08 6.45
N ALA A 21 -10.84 12.95 7.26
CA ALA A 21 -9.41 12.86 7.56
C ALA A 21 -9.04 11.53 8.26
N ARG A 22 -9.89 11.07 9.19
CA ARG A 22 -9.72 9.76 9.86
C ARG A 22 -9.96 8.61 8.90
N PHE A 23 -10.99 8.69 8.06
CA PHE A 23 -11.26 7.69 7.03
C PHE A 23 -10.05 7.50 6.10
N PHE A 24 -9.53 8.57 5.50
CA PHE A 24 -8.36 8.48 4.61
C PHE A 24 -7.12 7.92 5.30
N ALA A 25 -6.87 8.32 6.56
CA ALA A 25 -5.71 7.84 7.31
C ALA A 25 -5.83 6.34 7.64
N TRP A 26 -6.99 5.85 8.08
CA TRP A 26 -7.20 4.44 8.41
C TRP A 26 -7.31 3.55 7.17
N THR A 27 -7.98 4.02 6.12
CA THR A 27 -8.04 3.30 4.83
C THR A 27 -6.65 3.19 4.23
N GLY A 28 -5.87 4.28 4.22
CA GLY A 28 -4.47 4.23 3.80
C GLY A 28 -3.65 3.24 4.62
N LEU A 29 -3.86 3.19 5.95
CA LEU A 29 -3.15 2.24 6.81
C LEU A 29 -3.50 0.79 6.48
N LEU A 30 -4.78 0.46 6.31
CA LEU A 30 -5.23 -0.88 5.93
C LEU A 30 -4.66 -1.29 4.56
N LEU A 31 -4.67 -0.38 3.59
CA LEU A 31 -4.05 -0.59 2.29
C LEU A 31 -2.52 -0.79 2.42
N GLY A 32 -1.85 -0.05 3.29
CA GLY A 32 -0.42 -0.19 3.55
C GLY A 32 -0.07 -1.55 4.17
N ILE A 33 -0.88 -2.01 5.14
CA ILE A 33 -0.73 -3.36 5.71
C ILE A 33 -0.94 -4.42 4.61
N GLY A 34 -2.01 -4.28 3.82
CA GLY A 34 -2.26 -5.16 2.68
C GLY A 34 -1.11 -5.18 1.67
N ALA A 35 -0.52 -4.02 1.38
CA ALA A 35 0.63 -3.90 0.49
C ALA A 35 1.84 -4.69 1.00
N VAL A 36 2.15 -4.62 2.29
CA VAL A 36 3.25 -5.37 2.90
C VAL A 36 2.95 -6.88 2.88
N VAL A 37 1.72 -7.27 3.20
CA VAL A 37 1.31 -8.69 3.14
C VAL A 37 1.46 -9.23 1.73
N LEU A 38 0.98 -8.50 0.72
CA LEU A 38 1.16 -8.87 -0.69
C LEU A 38 2.64 -8.89 -1.07
N ALA A 39 3.43 -7.91 -0.64
CA ALA A 39 4.85 -7.86 -0.94
C ALA A 39 5.61 -9.09 -0.44
N VAL A 40 5.22 -9.65 0.71
CA VAL A 40 5.89 -10.85 1.27
C VAL A 40 5.30 -12.13 0.71
N ALA A 41 3.96 -12.23 0.63
CA ALA A 41 3.27 -13.49 0.36
C ALA A 41 2.89 -13.71 -1.11
N ALA A 42 2.92 -12.69 -1.96
CA ALA A 42 2.48 -12.84 -3.35
C ALA A 42 3.44 -13.73 -4.14
N PRO A 43 2.92 -14.71 -4.91
CA PRO A 43 3.73 -15.49 -5.83
C PRO A 43 4.14 -14.61 -7.00
N LEU A 44 5.44 -14.33 -7.13
CA LEU A 44 5.98 -13.52 -8.22
C LEU A 44 6.32 -14.37 -9.44
N GLU A 45 6.63 -15.66 -9.25
CA GLU A 45 6.85 -16.64 -10.33
C GLU A 45 7.88 -16.17 -11.39
N GLY A 46 8.85 -15.35 -11.00
CA GLY A 46 9.81 -14.74 -11.92
C GLY A 46 9.25 -13.63 -12.83
N ASP A 47 7.99 -13.22 -12.65
CA ASP A 47 7.35 -12.14 -13.42
C ASP A 47 7.62 -10.77 -12.78
N ALA A 48 8.50 -10.00 -13.42
CA ALA A 48 8.82 -8.64 -13.01
C ALA A 48 7.63 -7.66 -13.10
N LEU A 49 6.61 -7.95 -13.91
CA LEU A 49 5.41 -7.11 -13.94
C LEU A 49 4.64 -7.20 -12.61
N ARG A 50 4.71 -8.36 -11.93
CA ARG A 50 4.04 -8.57 -10.64
C ARG A 50 4.61 -7.67 -9.55
N THR A 51 5.91 -7.37 -9.58
CA THR A 51 6.50 -6.44 -8.61
C THR A 51 6.02 -5.00 -8.81
N VAL A 52 5.70 -4.61 -10.05
CA VAL A 52 5.27 -3.23 -10.37
C VAL A 52 3.89 -2.91 -9.79
N TRP A 53 2.90 -3.78 -9.95
CA TRP A 53 1.55 -3.49 -9.46
C TRP A 53 1.48 -3.52 -7.92
N ILE A 54 2.26 -4.39 -7.25
CA ILE A 54 2.35 -4.43 -5.78
C ILE A 54 3.01 -3.14 -5.26
N THR A 55 4.06 -2.67 -5.93
CA THR A 55 4.69 -1.36 -5.65
C THR A 55 3.67 -0.23 -5.81
N GLY A 56 2.88 -0.27 -6.88
CA GLY A 56 1.78 0.67 -7.13
C GLY A 56 0.75 0.67 -6.01
N PHE A 57 0.40 -0.49 -5.46
CA PHE A 57 -0.52 -0.59 -4.32
C PHE A 57 0.04 0.09 -3.06
N GLY A 58 1.33 -0.10 -2.76
CA GLY A 58 2.03 0.62 -1.68
C GLY A 58 2.03 2.14 -1.88
N ALA A 59 2.30 2.60 -3.11
CA ALA A 59 2.27 4.03 -3.44
C ALA A 59 0.86 4.64 -3.33
N ILE A 60 -0.18 3.92 -3.76
CA ILE A 60 -1.58 4.34 -3.62
C ILE A 60 -1.94 4.45 -2.14
N ALA A 61 -1.57 3.48 -1.30
CA ALA A 61 -1.81 3.54 0.13
C ALA A 61 -1.21 4.80 0.77
N MET A 62 0.04 5.12 0.42
CA MET A 62 0.70 6.36 0.86
C MET A 62 -0.05 7.60 0.38
N CYS A 63 -0.43 7.66 -0.90
CA CYS A 63 -1.15 8.80 -1.47
C CYS A 63 -2.51 9.03 -0.79
N VAL A 64 -3.31 7.97 -0.63
CA VAL A 64 -4.61 7.98 0.07
C VAL A 64 -4.45 8.50 1.50
N SER A 65 -3.44 8.00 2.22
CA SER A 65 -3.18 8.49 3.58
C SER A 65 -2.66 9.93 3.62
N PHE A 66 -1.89 10.36 2.62
CA PHE A 66 -1.37 11.73 2.54
C PHE A 66 -2.49 12.77 2.37
N MET A 67 -3.56 12.40 1.66
CA MET A 67 -4.75 13.26 1.50
C MET A 67 -5.39 13.64 2.85
N ALA A 68 -5.11 12.92 3.94
CA ALA A 68 -5.59 13.28 5.28
C ALA A 68 -4.87 14.52 5.87
N VAL A 69 -3.62 14.80 5.48
CA VAL A 69 -2.77 15.83 6.12
C VAL A 69 -3.35 17.25 6.01
N PRO A 70 -3.77 17.73 4.82
CA PRO A 70 -4.36 19.07 4.72
C PRO A 70 -5.62 19.22 5.57
N ARG A 71 -6.42 18.16 5.70
CA ARG A 71 -7.67 18.16 6.47
C ARG A 71 -7.41 18.27 7.97
N TYR A 72 -6.44 17.52 8.51
CA TYR A 72 -6.02 17.68 9.92
C TYR A 72 -5.47 19.09 10.20
N ARG A 73 -4.67 19.63 9.28
CA ARG A 73 -4.11 20.99 9.41
C ARG A 73 -5.19 22.07 9.41
N ASN A 74 -6.18 21.97 8.52
CA ASN A 74 -7.30 22.91 8.45
C ASN A 74 -8.18 22.87 9.70
N ALA A 75 -8.28 21.70 10.35
CA ALA A 75 -8.98 21.55 11.62
C ALA A 75 -8.17 22.03 12.85
N GLY A 76 -6.90 22.43 12.67
CA GLY A 76 -6.03 22.85 13.77
C GLY A 76 -5.59 21.70 14.70
N VAL A 77 -5.79 20.44 14.29
CA VAL A 77 -5.49 19.25 15.09
C VAL A 77 -4.21 18.58 14.60
N ARG A 78 -3.50 17.89 15.50
CA ARG A 78 -2.34 17.06 15.13
C ARG A 78 -2.76 15.96 14.16
N VAL A 79 -1.91 15.69 13.18
CA VAL A 79 -2.10 14.59 12.22
C VAL A 79 -2.08 13.25 12.97
N SER A 80 -3.01 12.36 12.64
CA SER A 80 -3.06 11.01 13.19
C SER A 80 -1.77 10.22 12.90
N LEU A 81 -1.33 9.39 13.87
CA LEU A 81 -0.19 8.47 13.71
C LEU A 81 -0.40 7.43 12.60
N ALA A 82 -1.63 7.20 12.17
CA ALA A 82 -1.92 6.34 11.02
C ALA A 82 -1.26 6.86 9.73
N VAL A 83 -1.08 8.17 9.58
CA VAL A 83 -0.43 8.75 8.38
C VAL A 83 1.05 8.38 8.29
N PRO A 84 1.91 8.69 9.29
CA PRO A 84 3.31 8.27 9.24
C PRO A 84 3.46 6.75 9.24
N ALA A 85 2.60 5.99 9.94
CA ALA A 85 2.63 4.54 9.88
C ALA A 85 2.39 4.01 8.46
N THR A 86 1.40 4.56 7.74
CA THR A 86 1.14 4.21 6.33
C THR A 86 2.32 4.54 5.43
N MET A 87 2.99 5.68 5.66
CA MET A 87 4.18 6.07 4.90
C MET A 87 5.30 5.05 5.05
N VAL A 88 5.56 4.62 6.29
CA VAL A 88 6.60 3.61 6.59
C VAL A 88 6.22 2.26 5.98
N LEU A 89 4.97 1.82 6.10
CA LEU A 89 4.52 0.55 5.53
C LEU A 89 4.56 0.54 4.00
N GLY A 90 4.12 1.63 3.36
CA GLY A 90 4.19 1.77 1.90
C GLY A 90 5.64 1.79 1.41
N ALA A 91 6.52 2.55 2.08
CA ALA A 91 7.94 2.55 1.76
C ALA A 91 8.57 1.17 1.95
N LEU A 92 8.21 0.46 3.02
CA LEU A 92 8.67 -0.91 3.27
C LEU A 92 8.23 -1.86 2.13
N ALA A 93 6.96 -1.80 1.71
CA ALA A 93 6.47 -2.60 0.59
C ALA A 93 7.23 -2.31 -0.71
N ILE A 94 7.51 -1.03 -1.00
CA ILE A 94 8.31 -0.60 -2.16
C ILE A 94 9.73 -1.19 -2.09
N VAL A 95 10.40 -1.09 -0.93
CA VAL A 95 11.76 -1.62 -0.75
C VAL A 95 11.79 -3.14 -0.93
N ILE A 96 10.80 -3.87 -0.37
CA ILE A 96 10.67 -5.32 -0.55
C ILE A 96 10.52 -5.66 -2.05
N MET A 97 9.71 -4.91 -2.79
CA MET A 97 9.52 -5.14 -4.23
C MET A 97 10.74 -4.78 -5.07
N ILE A 98 11.50 -3.74 -4.71
CA ILE A 98 12.79 -3.43 -5.35
C ILE A 98 13.76 -4.61 -5.16
N TYR A 99 13.83 -5.15 -3.94
CA TYR A 99 14.64 -6.33 -3.65
C TYR A 99 14.18 -7.55 -4.45
N ALA A 100 12.87 -7.81 -4.50
CA ALA A 100 12.31 -8.92 -5.26
C ALA A 100 12.59 -8.80 -6.77
N PHE A 101 12.48 -7.60 -7.33
CA PHE A 101 12.85 -7.32 -8.72
C PHE A 101 14.33 -7.61 -8.98
N ALA A 102 15.22 -7.17 -8.08
CA ALA A 102 16.64 -7.48 -8.17
C ALA A 102 16.88 -9.01 -8.14
N VAL A 103 16.25 -9.75 -7.22
CA VAL A 103 16.33 -11.22 -7.17
C VAL A 103 15.96 -11.84 -8.51
N ILE A 104 14.84 -11.43 -9.12
CA ILE A 104 14.37 -11.97 -10.40
C ILE A 104 15.37 -11.67 -11.53
N VAL A 105 15.89 -10.44 -11.59
CA VAL A 105 16.87 -10.02 -12.61
C VAL A 105 18.21 -10.76 -12.45
N PHE A 106 18.71 -10.90 -11.23
CA PHE A 106 19.95 -11.64 -10.95
C PHE A 106 19.80 -13.13 -11.22
N ALA A 107 18.63 -13.72 -10.93
CA ALA A 107 18.34 -15.11 -11.24
C ALA A 107 18.38 -15.37 -12.76
N ALA A 108 17.92 -14.43 -13.59
CA ALA A 108 18.05 -14.51 -15.05
C ALA A 108 19.52 -14.53 -15.53
N GLY A 109 20.44 -13.95 -14.74
CA GLY A 109 21.89 -14.01 -14.96
C GLY A 109 22.59 -15.20 -14.30
N GLY A 110 21.85 -16.14 -13.69
CA GLY A 110 22.40 -17.31 -13.00
C GLY A 110 22.90 -17.05 -11.58
N ILE A 111 22.67 -15.86 -11.02
CA ILE A 111 23.06 -15.50 -9.65
C ILE A 111 21.87 -15.73 -8.72
N MET A 112 22.02 -16.65 -7.77
CA MET A 112 20.97 -16.95 -6.77
C MET A 112 21.17 -16.11 -5.52
N LEU A 113 20.33 -15.08 -5.36
CA LEU A 113 20.22 -14.29 -4.14
C LEU A 113 19.28 -14.99 -3.14
N PRO A 114 19.48 -14.80 -1.82
CA PRO A 114 18.61 -15.41 -0.80
C PRO A 114 17.20 -14.82 -0.90
N ALA A 115 16.24 -15.63 -1.34
CA ALA A 115 14.87 -15.20 -1.54
C ALA A 115 13.87 -16.34 -1.25
N PRO A 116 12.61 -16.00 -0.92
CA PRO A 116 11.55 -17.01 -0.81
C PRO A 116 11.34 -17.74 -2.14
N ALA A 117 11.10 -19.05 -2.05
CA ALA A 117 10.90 -19.92 -3.21
C ALA A 117 9.76 -19.43 -4.13
N HIS A 118 8.63 -18.99 -3.55
CA HIS A 118 7.45 -18.52 -4.29
C HIS A 118 7.66 -17.24 -5.09
N TRP A 119 8.79 -16.54 -4.93
CA TRP A 119 9.12 -15.41 -5.79
C TRP A 119 9.72 -15.83 -7.13
N VAL A 120 10.33 -17.01 -7.19
CA VAL A 120 11.11 -17.47 -8.35
C VAL A 120 10.49 -18.72 -8.98
N GLU A 121 9.93 -19.61 -8.17
CA GLU A 121 9.32 -20.85 -8.64
C GLU A 121 8.02 -20.57 -9.40
N VAL A 122 7.91 -21.16 -10.60
CA VAL A 122 6.64 -21.28 -11.32
C VAL A 122 5.92 -22.52 -10.76
N PRO A 123 4.68 -22.40 -10.29
CA PRO A 123 3.90 -23.56 -9.86
C PRO A 123 3.85 -24.59 -10.99
N VAL A 124 4.38 -25.79 -10.74
CA VAL A 124 4.27 -26.91 -11.68
C VAL A 124 2.79 -27.30 -11.74
N GLY A 125 2.12 -26.99 -12.85
CA GLY A 125 0.75 -27.43 -13.09
C GLY A 125 0.62 -28.95 -13.04
N PRO A 126 -0.60 -29.51 -12.83
CA PRO A 126 -0.78 -30.96 -12.77
C PRO A 126 -0.22 -31.61 -14.05
N PRO A 127 0.42 -32.78 -13.94
CA PRO A 127 1.07 -33.42 -15.09
C PRO A 127 0.05 -33.55 -16.21
N VAL A 128 0.35 -32.91 -17.35
CA VAL A 128 -0.42 -33.11 -18.58
C VAL A 128 -0.19 -34.57 -18.96
N VAL A 129 -1.17 -35.42 -18.65
CA VAL A 129 -1.20 -36.80 -19.12
C VAL A 129 -1.56 -36.73 -20.60
N THR A 130 -0.55 -36.78 -21.46
CA THR A 130 -0.77 -37.03 -22.89
C THR A 130 -1.22 -38.49 -23.03
N ALA A 131 -2.47 -38.67 -23.46
CA ALA A 131 -3.05 -39.96 -23.82
C ALA A 131 -2.55 -40.44 -25.18
#